data_AF-A0A7G3V050-F1
#
_entry.id   AF-A0A7G3V050-F1
#
_cell.length_a   1.000
_cell.length_b   1.000
_cell.length_c   1.000
_cell.angle_alpha   90.00
_cell.angle_beta   90.00
_cell.angle_gamma   90.00
#
_symmetry.space_group_name_H-M   'P 1'
#
loop_
_entity.id
_entity.type
_entity.pdbx_description
1 polymer ?
#
loop_
_entity_poly.entity_id
_entity_poly.type
_entity_poly.pdbx_seq_one_letter_code
_entity_poly.pdbx_strand_id
1 'polypeptide(L)'
;MSRRSIWKGSFVDAFLFRRIKKNNKRDSVLSSKIWSRRSYISPEFMDRSVLIYNGKTPVRCQITDGKVGLKFGEFASTRKRRP
;
A
#
# COMPACT_ATOMS: atom_id res chain seq x y z
N MET A 1 14.84 5.15 1.68
CA MET A 1 14.85 6.59 1.34
C MET A 1 13.92 6.86 0.16
N SER A 2 12.88 7.66 0.39
CA SER A 2 11.93 8.12 -0.62
C SER A 2 12.65 8.95 -1.70
N ARG A 3 12.76 8.43 -2.92
CA ARG A 3 13.43 9.12 -4.06
C ARG A 3 12.60 10.26 -4.67
N ARG A 4 11.56 10.76 -3.99
CA ARG A 4 10.69 11.84 -4.51
C ARG A 4 11.15 13.18 -3.94
N SER A 5 11.24 14.20 -4.78
CA SER A 5 11.59 15.56 -4.37
C SER A 5 10.67 16.04 -3.24
N ILE A 6 11.25 16.63 -2.21
CA ILE A 6 10.57 17.01 -0.96
C ILE A 6 9.37 17.92 -1.23
N TRP A 7 9.52 18.90 -2.11
CA TRP A 7 8.44 19.85 -2.44
C TRP A 7 7.19 19.21 -3.05
N LYS A 8 7.29 18.02 -3.65
CA LYS A 8 6.16 17.32 -4.29
C LYS A 8 5.32 16.48 -3.31
N GLY A 9 5.76 16.36 -2.06
CA GLY A 9 5.13 15.52 -1.04
C GLY A 9 5.07 14.03 -1.39
N SER A 10 4.48 13.25 -0.48
CA SER A 10 4.23 11.82 -0.67
C SER A 10 3.15 11.58 -1.73
N PHE A 11 3.36 10.59 -2.59
CA PHE A 11 2.43 10.27 -3.67
C PHE A 11 1.40 9.21 -3.25
N VAL A 12 0.12 9.49 -3.44
CA VAL A 12 -0.96 8.51 -3.27
C VAL A 12 -1.90 8.60 -4.47
N ASP A 13 -2.23 7.47 -5.08
CA ASP A 13 -3.19 7.46 -6.19
C ASP A 13 -4.60 7.86 -5.73
N ALA A 14 -5.28 8.68 -6.53
CA ALA A 14 -6.59 9.25 -6.18
C ALA A 14 -7.66 8.19 -5.89
N PHE A 15 -7.65 7.06 -6.61
CA PHE A 15 -8.60 5.97 -6.36
C PHE A 15 -8.38 5.32 -4.98
N LEU A 16 -7.12 5.22 -4.56
CA LEU A 16 -6.73 4.64 -3.29
C LEU A 16 -7.18 5.56 -2.15
N PHE A 17 -6.92 6.85 -2.30
CA PHE A 17 -7.37 7.88 -1.36
C PHE A 17 -8.90 7.94 -1.21
N ARG A 18 -9.65 7.89 -2.32
CA ARG A 18 -11.11 7.83 -2.29
C ARG A 18 -11.64 6.59 -1.59
N ARG A 19 -10.99 5.43 -1.77
CA ARG A 19 -11.37 4.18 -1.08
C ARG A 19 -11.17 4.29 0.42
N ILE A 20 -10.07 4.89 0.89
CA ILE A 20 -9.83 5.11 2.31
C ILE A 20 -10.93 5.99 2.90
N LYS A 21 -11.20 7.15 2.29
CA LYS A 21 -12.23 8.09 2.76
C LYS A 21 -13.63 7.47 2.86
N LYS A 22 -13.99 6.61 1.91
CA LYS A 22 -15.27 5.89 1.94
C LYS A 22 -15.31 4.82 3.04
N ASN A 23 -14.18 4.18 3.30
CA ASN A 23 -14.06 3.06 4.22
C ASN A 23 -13.49 3.49 5.58
N ASN A 24 -14.18 4.42 6.25
CA ASN A 24 -13.83 4.87 7.61
C ASN A 24 -14.26 3.89 8.71
N LYS A 25 -15.12 2.91 8.41
CA LYS A 25 -15.48 1.86 9.37
C LYS A 25 -14.35 0.83 9.45
N ARG A 26 -13.83 0.61 10.67
CA ARG A 26 -12.66 -0.22 10.97
C ARG A 26 -12.80 -1.68 10.49
N ASP A 27 -14.02 -2.18 10.38
CA ASP A 27 -14.26 -3.63 10.30
C ASP A 27 -14.64 -4.18 8.91
N SER A 28 -14.94 -3.35 7.91
CA SER A 28 -15.52 -3.83 6.63
C SER A 28 -14.54 -3.94 5.45
N VAL A 29 -13.24 -3.72 5.65
CA VAL A 29 -12.24 -3.77 4.56
C VAL A 29 -11.34 -4.99 4.67
N LEU A 30 -11.93 -6.19 4.60
CA LEU A 30 -11.18 -7.44 4.75
C LEU A 30 -10.12 -7.65 3.66
N SER A 31 -10.12 -6.90 2.56
CA SER A 31 -9.00 -6.86 1.61
C SER A 31 -9.25 -5.85 0.50
N SER A 32 -8.80 -4.60 0.68
CA SER A 32 -8.67 -3.73 -0.48
C SER A 32 -7.56 -4.28 -1.37
N LYS A 33 -7.94 -4.79 -2.55
CA LYS A 33 -6.98 -5.11 -3.62
C LYS A 33 -6.36 -3.81 -4.12
N ILE A 34 -5.05 -3.70 -3.97
CA ILE A 34 -4.22 -2.57 -4.37
C ILE A 34 -3.38 -2.99 -5.56
N TRP A 35 -3.61 -2.32 -6.69
CA TRP A 35 -2.75 -2.41 -7.87
C TRP A 35 -1.68 -1.31 -7.87
N SER A 36 -1.90 -0.21 -7.15
CA SER A 36 -0.93 0.88 -7.07
C SER A 36 0.21 0.54 -6.12
N ARG A 37 1.29 0.03 -6.68
CA ARG A 37 2.54 -0.25 -5.95
C ARG A 37 3.44 0.97 -5.76
N ARG A 38 3.17 2.02 -6.53
CA ARG A 38 3.93 3.29 -6.51
C ARG A 38 3.49 4.23 -5.38
N SER A 39 2.30 4.01 -4.82
CA SER A 39 1.75 4.83 -3.75
C SER A 39 2.48 4.57 -2.44
N TYR A 40 2.65 5.64 -1.67
CA TYR A 40 3.16 5.62 -0.31
C TYR A 40 2.06 5.16 0.66
N ILE A 41 2.47 4.47 1.71
CA ILE A 41 1.60 4.06 2.80
C ILE A 41 1.35 5.28 3.69
N SER A 42 0.12 5.78 3.65
CA SER A 42 -0.39 6.84 4.52
C SER A 42 -0.67 6.30 5.94
N PRO A 43 -0.55 7.11 7.00
CA PRO A 43 -0.93 6.71 8.37
C PRO A 43 -2.38 6.20 8.47
N GLU A 44 -3.27 6.65 7.59
CA GLU A 44 -4.67 6.20 7.52
C GLU A 44 -4.83 4.68 7.26
N PHE A 45 -3.76 4.03 6.80
CA PHE A 45 -3.71 2.59 6.54
C PHE A 45 -3.23 1.75 7.73
N MET A 46 -2.88 2.37 8.86
CA MET A 46 -2.46 1.66 10.06
C MET A 46 -3.52 0.62 10.49
N ASP A 47 -3.05 -0.54 10.93
CA ASP A 47 -3.86 -1.67 11.39
C ASP A 47 -4.81 -2.27 10.34
N ARG A 48 -4.61 -1.97 9.05
CA ARG A 48 -5.39 -2.57 7.94
C ARG A 48 -4.61 -3.67 7.23
N SER A 49 -5.31 -4.74 6.87
CA SER A 49 -4.81 -5.75 5.92
C SER A 49 -5.01 -5.29 4.48
N VAL A 50 -3.97 -5.32 3.66
CA VAL A 50 -4.05 -5.01 2.22
C VAL A 50 -3.59 -6.17 1.34
N LEU A 51 -4.20 -6.29 0.16
CA LEU A 51 -3.77 -7.22 -0.88
C LEU A 51 -3.05 -6.45 -1.97
N ILE A 52 -1.72 -6.60 -2.06
CA ILE A 52 -0.88 -5.89 -3.02
C ILE A 52 -0.61 -6.79 -4.22
N TYR A 53 -1.00 -6.37 -5.42
CA TYR A 53 -0.79 -7.15 -6.63
C TYR A 53 0.69 -7.16 -7.04
N ASN A 54 1.31 -8.34 -7.16
CA ASN A 54 2.73 -8.45 -7.53
C ASN A 54 3.00 -8.61 -9.04
N GLY A 55 1.95 -8.65 -9.87
CA GLY A 55 2.04 -8.94 -11.31
C GLY A 55 1.49 -10.30 -11.71
N LYS A 56 1.25 -11.20 -10.75
CA LYS A 56 0.57 -12.50 -10.98
C LYS A 56 -0.49 -12.76 -9.93
N THR A 57 -0.14 -12.63 -8.65
CA THR A 57 -1.01 -12.89 -7.51
C THR A 57 -1.04 -11.72 -6.53
N PRO A 58 -2.16 -11.49 -5.83
CA PRO A 58 -2.20 -10.55 -4.72
C PRO A 58 -1.48 -11.12 -3.50
N VAL A 59 -0.52 -10.37 -2.95
CA VAL A 59 0.19 -10.69 -1.72
C VAL A 59 -0.47 -9.98 -0.55
N ARG A 60 -0.83 -10.71 0.51
CA ARG A 60 -1.40 -10.12 1.73
C ARG A 60 -0.31 -9.50 2.59
N CYS A 61 -0.49 -8.25 2.97
CA CYS A 61 0.42 -7.52 3.85
C CYS A 61 -0.38 -6.83 4.96
N GLN A 62 0.01 -7.03 6.21
CA GLN A 62 -0.49 -6.25 7.35
C GLN A 62 0.32 -4.97 7.48
N ILE A 63 -0.34 -3.82 7.64
CA ILE A 63 0.34 -2.54 7.71
C ILE A 63 0.60 -2.21 9.18
N THR A 64 1.88 -2.21 9.55
CA THR A 64 2.39 -1.78 10.85
C THR A 64 2.98 -0.38 10.76
N ASP A 65 3.20 0.29 11.89
CA ASP A 65 3.71 1.67 11.94
C ASP A 65 5.04 1.84 11.18
N GLY A 66 5.96 0.88 11.32
CA GLY A 66 7.24 0.89 10.58
C GLY A 66 7.13 0.79 9.05
N LYS A 67 5.94 0.56 8.50
CA LYS A 67 5.68 0.56 7.05
C LYS A 67 5.19 1.90 6.52
N VAL A 68 4.81 2.82 7.40
CA VAL A 68 4.37 4.17 7.02
C VAL A 68 5.52 4.91 6.33
N GLY A 69 5.22 5.62 5.25
CA GLY A 69 6.23 6.33 4.45
C GLY A 69 7.04 5.44 3.49
N LEU A 70 6.86 4.12 3.53
CA LEU A 70 7.34 3.21 2.49
C LEU A 70 6.29 3.02 1.39
N LYS A 71 6.69 2.45 0.25
CA LYS A 71 5.77 2.17 -0.85
C LYS A 71 5.18 0.77 -0.73
N PHE A 72 3.93 0.60 -1.17
CA PHE A 72 3.31 -0.74 -1.23
C PHE A 72 4.13 -1.75 -2.05
N GLY A 73 4.83 -1.29 -3.09
CA GLY A 73 5.65 -2.13 -3.94
C GLY A 73 6.82 -2.82 -3.24
N GLU A 74 7.31 -2.29 -2.11
CA GLU A 74 8.42 -2.86 -1.33
C GLU A 74 8.02 -4.16 -0.64
N PHE A 75 6.73 -4.34 -0.35
CA PHE A 75 6.19 -5.51 0.34
C PHE A 75 5.66 -6.60 -0.62
N ALA A 76 5.83 -6.41 -1.93
CA ALA A 76 5.36 -7.35 -2.95
C ALA A 76 6.49 -7.70 -3.92
N SER A 77 7.20 -8.80 -3.66
CA SER A 77 8.23 -9.30 -4.58
C SER A 77 7.62 -9.72 -5.92
N THR A 78 8.26 -9.30 -7.02
CA THR A 78 7.85 -9.61 -8.41
C THR A 78 8.54 -10.83 -8.98
N ARG A 79 9.83 -10.97 -8.70
CA ARG A 79 10.66 -12.02 -9.27
C ARG A 79 10.86 -13.09 -8.21
N LYS A 80 10.64 -14.35 -8.59
CA LYS A 80 11.06 -15.48 -7.76
C LYS A 80 12.58 -15.55 -7.80
N ARG A 81 13.21 -15.67 -6.64
CA ARG A 81 14.63 -16.05 -6.58
C ARG A 81 14.73 -17.51 -7.01
N ARG A 82 15.72 -17.83 -7.84
CA ARG A 82 16.10 -19.23 -8.05
C ARG A 82 16.65 -19.76 -6.72
N PRO A 83 16.34 -21.03 -6.37
CA PRO A 83 16.92 -21.67 -5.20
C PRO A 83 18.45 -21.72 -5.31
#